data_AF-A0A2N9NMA7-F1
#
_entry.id   AF-A0A2N9NMA7-F1
#
_cell.length_a   1.000
_cell.length_b   1.000
_cell.length_c   1.000
_cell.angle_alpha   90.00
_cell.angle_beta   90.00
_cell.angle_gamma   90.00
#
_symmetry.space_group_name_H-M   'P 1'
#
loop_
_entity.id
_entity.type
_entity.pdbx_description
1 polymer ?
#
loop_
_entity_poly.entity_id
_entity_poly.type
_entity_poly.pdbx_seq_one_letter_code
_entity_poly.pdbx_strand_id
1 'polypeptide(L)'
;MAQFVNYKKRSIDLPPGCKDLMDVLNPASRRSPTGWLAGKRLELVKHEEHSAGLLSDIGKHLTRVLQSRAQVSALCVSTKDNRTVLEIAHEREGAMAAYGTFPKDAAKGQAAKAFLDRYGFHPSQFSGTSVSFSSLFPLAPKTPLLAKLAVDLFSELGGLGEKSEVQFRYLELRSA
;
A
#
# COMPACT_ATOMS: atom_id res chain seq x y z
N MET A 1 -26.57 25.04 -11.08
CA MET A 1 -25.68 23.98 -10.55
C MET A 1 -25.97 23.81 -9.07
N ALA A 2 -26.30 22.59 -8.65
CA ALA A 2 -26.86 22.25 -7.35
C ALA A 2 -25.86 22.44 -6.19
N GLN A 3 -26.18 23.35 -5.26
CA GLN A 3 -25.45 23.62 -4.04
C GLN A 3 -26.28 23.11 -2.85
N PHE A 4 -26.37 21.78 -2.65
CA PHE A 4 -27.38 21.19 -1.75
C PHE A 4 -26.84 20.41 -0.54
N VAL A 5 -25.53 20.39 -0.25
CA VAL A 5 -25.03 19.62 0.90
C VAL A 5 -24.10 20.45 1.77
N ASN A 6 -24.58 20.82 2.96
CA ASN A 6 -23.81 21.48 4.01
C ASN A 6 -23.34 20.46 5.04
N TYR A 7 -22.08 20.04 4.95
CA TYR A 7 -21.47 19.03 5.81
C TYR A 7 -21.33 19.40 7.29
N LYS A 8 -21.62 20.66 7.66
CA LYS A 8 -21.49 21.15 9.04
C LYS A 8 -22.81 21.14 9.82
N LYS A 9 -23.95 20.83 9.20
CA LYS A 9 -25.23 20.68 9.90
C LYS A 9 -25.53 19.20 10.13
N ARG A 10 -25.20 18.71 11.34
CA ARG A 10 -25.64 17.40 11.83
C ARG A 10 -26.96 17.63 12.58
N SER A 11 -28.06 17.05 12.10
CA SER A 11 -29.37 17.20 12.75
C SER A 11 -29.83 15.93 13.49
N ILE A 12 -29.08 14.83 13.41
CA ILE A 12 -29.46 13.53 13.98
C ILE A 12 -28.21 12.81 14.48
N ASP A 13 -28.25 12.35 15.74
CA ASP A 13 -27.26 11.43 16.28
C ASP A 13 -27.64 9.99 15.87
N LEU A 14 -26.72 9.29 15.19
CA LEU A 14 -26.95 7.93 14.73
C LEU A 14 -26.62 6.89 15.81
N PRO A 15 -27.31 5.74 15.84
CA PRO A 15 -26.97 4.63 16.73
C PRO A 15 -25.53 4.13 16.51
N PRO A 16 -24.89 3.56 17.55
CA PRO A 16 -23.57 2.95 17.41
C PRO A 16 -23.55 1.90 16.31
N GLY A 17 -22.63 2.04 15.35
CA GLY A 17 -22.47 1.10 14.22
C GLY A 17 -23.10 1.57 12.90
N CYS A 18 -23.94 2.60 12.91
CA CYS A 18 -24.45 3.23 11.69
C CYS A 18 -23.51 4.35 11.22
N LYS A 19 -23.00 4.24 9.98
CA LYS A 19 -22.21 5.32 9.36
C LYS A 19 -23.15 6.35 8.72
N ASP A 20 -22.86 7.63 8.94
CA ASP A 20 -23.62 8.71 8.32
C ASP A 20 -23.40 8.72 6.80
N LEU A 21 -24.46 8.96 6.03
CA LEU A 21 -24.34 9.17 4.59
C LEU A 21 -23.41 10.35 4.29
N MET A 22 -23.37 11.35 5.18
CA MET A 22 -22.44 12.48 5.10
C MET A 22 -20.98 12.05 5.27
N ASP A 23 -20.71 11.03 6.09
CA ASP A 23 -19.37 10.42 6.20
C ASP A 23 -19.01 9.61 4.95
N VAL A 24 -19.99 9.06 4.24
CA VAL A 24 -19.78 8.35 2.95
C VAL A 24 -19.58 9.33 1.79
N LEU A 25 -20.26 10.49 1.85
CA LEU A 25 -20.23 11.52 0.81
C LEU A 25 -19.09 12.53 0.98
N ASN A 26 -18.48 12.63 2.16
CA ASN A 26 -17.37 13.54 2.40
C ASN A 26 -16.16 13.18 1.49
N PRO A 27 -15.69 14.10 0.62
CA PRO A 27 -14.50 13.82 -0.19
C PRO A 27 -13.24 13.53 0.64
N ALA A 28 -13.18 13.99 1.90
CA ALA A 28 -12.08 13.67 2.81
C ALA A 28 -12.06 12.21 3.29
N SER A 29 -13.22 11.53 3.36
CA SER A 29 -13.31 10.11 3.72
C SER A 29 -13.15 9.18 2.51
N ARG A 30 -13.28 9.71 1.29
CA ARG A 30 -12.96 9.03 0.02
C ARG A 30 -11.48 8.96 -0.31
N ARG A 31 -10.58 9.14 0.67
CA ARG A 31 -9.18 8.76 0.50
C ARG A 31 -9.13 7.24 0.39
N SER A 32 -9.26 6.74 -0.83
CA SER A 32 -8.95 5.33 -1.08
C SER A 32 -7.49 5.11 -0.70
N PRO A 33 -7.13 3.92 -0.23
CA PRO A 33 -5.74 3.58 0.03
C PRO A 33 -4.87 3.65 -1.24
N THR A 34 -5.50 3.55 -2.42
CA THR A 34 -4.89 3.76 -3.74
C THR A 34 -4.81 5.24 -4.17
N GLY A 35 -5.36 6.16 -3.37
CA GLY A 35 -5.54 7.59 -3.69
C GLY A 35 -4.49 8.52 -3.10
N TRP A 36 -3.51 8.02 -2.33
CA TRP A 36 -2.46 8.85 -1.74
C TRP A 36 -1.70 9.64 -2.83
N LEU A 37 -1.37 8.99 -3.95
CA LEU A 37 -0.72 9.63 -5.09
C LEU A 37 -1.69 10.39 -6.01
N ALA A 38 -2.96 9.97 -6.08
CA ALA A 38 -3.94 10.53 -7.02
C ALA A 38 -4.45 11.93 -6.63
N GLY A 39 -4.34 12.31 -5.35
CA GLY A 39 -4.85 13.60 -4.85
C GLY A 39 -3.81 14.71 -4.70
N LYS A 40 -2.51 14.39 -4.67
CA LYS A 40 -1.45 15.40 -4.57
C LYS A 40 -1.02 15.78 -5.99
N ARG A 41 -1.64 16.85 -6.50
CA ARG A 41 -1.20 17.61 -7.67
C ARG A 41 0.12 18.34 -7.36
N LEU A 42 1.13 17.59 -6.95
CA LEU A 42 2.49 18.08 -6.81
C LEU A 42 3.05 18.09 -8.23
N GLU A 43 3.48 19.25 -8.70
CA GLU A 43 4.33 19.36 -9.89
C GLU A 43 5.66 18.68 -9.53
N LEU A 44 5.76 17.39 -9.85
CA LEU A 44 6.73 16.49 -9.26
C LEU A 44 7.90 16.26 -10.18
N VAL A 45 9.10 16.64 -9.72
CA VAL A 45 10.32 15.96 -10.19
C VAL A 45 10.20 14.51 -9.72
N LYS A 46 9.81 13.65 -10.66
CA LYS A 46 9.70 12.21 -10.49
C LYS A 46 11.07 11.62 -10.79
N HIS A 47 11.80 11.19 -9.77
CA HIS A 47 12.93 10.30 -9.98
C HIS A 47 12.40 8.87 -9.91
N GLU A 48 12.56 8.13 -11.00
CA GLU A 48 12.13 6.74 -11.12
C GLU A 48 13.32 5.88 -11.55
N GLU A 49 13.55 4.79 -10.82
CA GLU A 49 14.62 3.84 -11.10
C GLU A 49 14.06 2.43 -11.11
N HIS A 50 14.49 1.63 -12.09
CA HIS A 50 14.12 0.23 -12.23
C HIS A 50 15.37 -0.62 -12.10
N SER A 51 15.26 -1.70 -11.34
CA SER A 51 16.33 -2.69 -11.22
C SER A 51 15.74 -4.09 -11.04
N ALA A 52 16.49 -5.10 -11.45
CA ALA A 52 16.23 -6.49 -11.08
C ALA A 52 17.21 -6.89 -9.97
N GLY A 53 16.77 -7.74 -9.05
CA GLY A 53 17.61 -8.23 -7.98
C GLY A 53 16.97 -9.42 -7.27
N LEU A 54 17.57 -9.84 -6.16
CA LEU A 54 17.07 -11.00 -5.41
C LEU A 54 16.05 -10.57 -4.37
N LEU A 55 15.12 -11.47 -4.04
CA LEU A 55 14.17 -11.24 -2.94
C LEU A 55 14.89 -10.89 -1.62
N SER A 56 16.02 -11.53 -1.36
CA SER A 56 16.90 -11.24 -0.21
C SER A 56 17.49 -9.82 -0.19
N ASP A 57 17.48 -9.08 -1.31
CA ASP A 57 17.97 -7.69 -1.37
C ASP A 57 16.92 -6.66 -0.93
N ILE A 58 15.67 -7.05 -0.68
CA ILE A 58 14.57 -6.14 -0.29
C ILE A 58 14.98 -5.18 0.83
N GLY A 59 15.69 -5.66 1.86
CA GLY A 59 16.09 -4.84 3.01
C GLY A 59 16.96 -3.64 2.60
N LYS A 60 17.82 -3.81 1.59
CA LYS A 60 18.66 -2.73 1.04
C LYS A 60 17.80 -1.68 0.35
N HIS A 61 16.85 -2.11 -0.48
CA HIS A 61 15.93 -1.21 -1.18
C HIS A 61 14.98 -0.47 -0.23
N LEU A 62 14.48 -1.14 0.82
CA LEU A 62 13.66 -0.49 1.85
C LEU A 62 14.44 0.54 2.64
N THR A 63 15.70 0.26 2.97
CA THR A 63 16.57 1.24 3.65
C THR A 63 16.70 2.51 2.81
N ARG A 64 16.85 2.37 1.49
CA ARG A 64 16.88 3.51 0.56
C ARG A 64 15.59 4.33 0.56
N VAL A 65 14.42 3.68 0.63
CA VAL A 65 13.13 4.39 0.79
C VAL A 65 13.10 5.20 2.08
N LEU A 66 13.42 4.57 3.21
CA LEU A 66 13.30 5.19 4.53
C LEU A 66 14.32 6.32 4.76
N GLN A 67 15.46 6.26 4.07
CA GLN A 67 16.51 7.30 4.12
C GLN A 67 16.31 8.41 3.08
N SER A 68 15.33 8.28 2.19
CA SER A 68 15.04 9.31 1.19
C SER A 68 14.66 10.64 1.85
N ARG A 69 15.13 11.73 1.25
CA ARG A 69 14.72 13.10 1.63
C ARG A 69 13.57 13.63 0.79
N ALA A 70 13.05 12.84 -0.13
CA ALA A 70 11.90 13.19 -0.94
C ALA A 70 10.65 13.39 -0.06
N GLN A 71 9.67 14.13 -0.57
CA GLN A 71 8.40 14.32 0.14
C GLN A 71 7.66 12.98 0.29
N VAL A 72 7.67 12.19 -0.79
CA VAL A 72 7.22 10.80 -0.80
C VAL A 72 8.29 9.96 -1.49
N SER A 73 8.60 8.81 -0.92
CA SER A 73 9.44 7.79 -1.55
C SER A 73 8.72 6.45 -1.49
N ALA A 74 8.73 5.69 -2.57
CA ALA A 74 8.10 4.39 -2.62
C ALA A 74 9.01 3.33 -3.27
N LEU A 75 8.86 2.10 -2.79
CA LEU A 75 9.42 0.91 -3.42
C LEU A 75 8.26 0.04 -3.85
N CYS A 76 8.17 -0.23 -5.15
CA CYS A 76 7.36 -1.31 -5.68
C CYS A 76 8.27 -2.52 -5.92
N VAL A 77 7.89 -3.65 -5.36
CA VAL A 77 8.50 -4.96 -5.62
C VAL A 77 7.46 -5.78 -6.40
N SER A 78 7.88 -6.47 -7.45
CA SER A 78 6.98 -7.36 -8.20
C SER A 78 7.65 -8.63 -8.69
N THR A 79 6.86 -9.67 -8.90
CA THR A 79 7.26 -10.83 -9.69
C THR A 79 7.48 -10.41 -11.15
N LYS A 80 8.28 -11.17 -11.90
CA LYS A 80 8.56 -10.88 -13.33
C LYS A 80 7.31 -10.82 -14.21
N ASP A 81 6.25 -11.55 -13.84
CA ASP A 81 4.96 -11.56 -14.51
C ASP A 81 3.97 -10.50 -13.95
N ASN A 82 4.41 -9.65 -13.01
CA ASN A 82 3.62 -8.63 -12.31
C ASN A 82 2.34 -9.15 -11.65
N ARG A 83 2.26 -10.46 -11.37
CA ARG A 83 1.09 -11.07 -10.72
C ARG A 83 1.07 -10.83 -9.22
N THR A 84 2.24 -10.77 -8.60
CA THR A 84 2.38 -10.41 -7.18
C THR A 84 3.14 -9.10 -7.11
N VAL A 85 2.55 -8.12 -6.43
CA VAL A 85 3.10 -6.76 -6.30
C VAL A 85 2.97 -6.34 -4.85
N LEU A 86 4.02 -5.73 -4.31
CA LEU A 86 4.01 -5.03 -3.03
C LEU A 86 4.59 -3.64 -3.23
N GLU A 87 3.82 -2.63 -2.85
CA GLU A 87 4.25 -1.25 -2.80
C GLU A 87 4.34 -0.80 -1.35
N ILE A 88 5.49 -0.24 -0.96
CA ILE A 88 5.71 0.39 0.33
C ILE A 88 6.05 1.85 0.06
N ALA A 89 5.21 2.75 0.54
CA ALA A 89 5.37 4.19 0.39
C ALA A 89 5.63 4.84 1.75
N HIS A 90 6.57 5.75 1.79
CA HIS A 90 6.97 6.52 2.98
C HIS A 90 6.84 8.01 2.68
N GLU A 91 6.11 8.72 3.52
CA GLU A 91 6.08 10.18 3.54
C GLU A 91 7.10 10.71 4.52
N ARG A 92 7.74 11.84 4.17
CA ARG A 92 8.73 12.50 5.01
C ARG A 92 8.21 12.86 6.40
N GLU A 93 6.91 13.13 6.53
CA GLU A 93 6.24 13.43 7.80
C GLU A 93 6.00 12.19 8.68
N GLY A 94 6.48 11.02 8.26
CA GLY A 94 6.52 9.79 9.06
C GLY A 94 5.38 8.82 8.80
N ALA A 95 4.39 9.21 7.98
CA ALA A 95 3.34 8.30 7.54
C ALA A 95 3.91 7.25 6.57
N MET A 96 3.46 6.01 6.71
CA MET A 96 3.81 4.94 5.80
C MET A 96 2.58 4.17 5.35
N ALA A 97 2.57 3.75 4.09
CA ALA A 97 1.55 2.87 3.54
C ALA A 97 2.21 1.62 2.95
N ALA A 98 1.51 0.48 3.09
CA ALA A 98 1.78 -0.70 2.31
C ALA A 98 0.54 -1.08 1.51
N TYR A 99 0.73 -1.39 0.24
CA TYR A 99 -0.29 -1.91 -0.66
C TYR A 99 0.23 -3.17 -1.31
N GLY A 100 -0.52 -4.25 -1.25
CA GLY A 100 -0.13 -5.49 -1.90
C GLY A 100 -1.26 -6.06 -2.74
N THR A 101 -0.89 -6.70 -3.84
CA THR A 101 -1.80 -7.44 -4.72
C THR A 101 -1.17 -8.77 -5.10
N PHE A 102 -1.96 -9.83 -5.08
CA PHE A 102 -1.55 -11.16 -5.50
C PHE A 102 -2.70 -11.92 -6.16
N PRO A 103 -2.42 -12.97 -6.96
CA PRO A 103 -3.45 -13.70 -7.68
C PRO A 103 -4.40 -14.40 -6.72
N LYS A 104 -5.68 -14.40 -7.08
CA LYS A 104 -6.68 -15.20 -6.40
C LYS A 104 -6.53 -16.65 -6.86
N ASP A 105 -5.77 -17.42 -6.11
CA ASP A 105 -5.65 -18.86 -6.28
C ASP A 105 -6.53 -19.55 -5.25
N ALA A 106 -7.43 -20.44 -5.71
CA ALA A 106 -8.33 -21.19 -4.86
C ALA A 106 -7.57 -22.05 -3.83
N ALA A 107 -6.39 -22.55 -4.18
CA ALA A 107 -5.54 -23.31 -3.27
C ALA A 107 -4.83 -22.41 -2.24
N LYS A 108 -4.55 -21.15 -2.58
CA LYS A 108 -3.84 -20.20 -1.70
C LYS A 108 -4.77 -19.27 -0.92
N GLY A 109 -6.09 -19.35 -1.11
CA GLY A 109 -7.05 -18.47 -0.44
C GLY A 109 -6.94 -18.49 1.09
N GLN A 110 -6.73 -19.66 1.69
CA GLN A 110 -6.53 -19.79 3.13
C GLN A 110 -5.16 -19.26 3.58
N ALA A 111 -4.10 -19.48 2.81
CA ALA A 111 -2.77 -18.95 3.08
C ALA A 111 -2.75 -17.41 3.02
N ALA A 112 -3.42 -16.84 2.01
CA ALA A 112 -3.61 -15.40 1.89
C ALA A 112 -4.37 -14.80 3.08
N LYS A 113 -5.46 -15.43 3.50
CA LYS A 113 -6.20 -14.99 4.68
C LYS A 113 -5.34 -15.07 5.93
N ALA A 114 -4.68 -16.21 6.17
CA ALA A 114 -3.80 -16.40 7.32
C ALA A 114 -2.63 -15.40 7.33
N PHE A 115 -2.06 -15.09 6.16
CA PHE A 115 -1.03 -14.08 6.00
C PHE A 115 -1.53 -12.70 6.42
N LEU A 116 -2.69 -12.27 5.90
CA LEU A 116 -3.28 -10.98 6.22
C LEU A 116 -3.61 -10.89 7.72
N ASP A 117 -4.24 -11.92 8.29
CA ASP A 117 -4.58 -11.99 9.71
C ASP A 117 -3.31 -11.91 10.59
N ARG A 118 -2.25 -12.65 10.24
CA ARG A 118 -0.96 -12.64 10.97
C ARG A 118 -0.31 -11.25 11.02
N TYR A 119 -0.47 -10.48 9.96
CA TYR A 119 0.09 -9.13 9.86
C TYR A 119 -0.92 -8.02 10.22
N GLY A 120 -2.13 -8.39 10.65
CA GLY A 120 -3.19 -7.45 11.03
C GLY A 120 -3.79 -6.65 9.87
N PHE A 121 -3.61 -7.13 8.64
CA PHE A 121 -4.16 -6.49 7.45
C PHE A 121 -5.60 -6.92 7.20
N HIS A 122 -6.38 -5.96 6.73
CA HIS A 122 -7.73 -6.23 6.25
C HIS A 122 -7.70 -6.16 4.72
N PRO A 123 -8.25 -7.16 4.02
CA PRO A 123 -8.36 -7.09 2.57
C PRO A 123 -9.22 -5.89 2.18
N SER A 124 -8.67 -5.02 1.33
CA SER A 124 -9.36 -3.80 0.89
C SER A 124 -10.29 -4.09 -0.28
N GLN A 125 -9.95 -5.08 -1.09
CA GLN A 125 -10.75 -5.47 -2.26
C GLN A 125 -10.43 -6.91 -2.67
N PHE A 126 -11.48 -7.69 -2.94
CA PHE A 126 -11.38 -8.94 -3.67
C PHE A 126 -11.87 -8.68 -5.09
N SER A 127 -10.96 -8.65 -6.06
CA SER A 127 -11.37 -8.70 -7.46
C SER A 127 -11.60 -10.17 -7.86
N GLY A 128 -12.23 -10.42 -9.01
CA GLY A 128 -12.45 -11.79 -9.49
C GLY A 128 -11.14 -12.60 -9.63
N THR A 129 -10.02 -11.93 -9.86
CA THR A 129 -8.73 -12.56 -10.21
C THR A 129 -7.59 -12.23 -9.24
N SER A 130 -7.77 -11.30 -8.30
CA SER A 130 -6.73 -10.88 -7.36
C SER A 130 -7.29 -10.53 -5.98
N VAL A 131 -6.43 -10.65 -4.99
CA VAL A 131 -6.68 -10.15 -3.63
C VAL A 131 -5.75 -8.96 -3.42
N SER A 132 -6.32 -7.86 -2.93
CA SER A 132 -5.55 -6.67 -2.58
C SER A 132 -5.77 -6.29 -1.13
N PHE A 133 -4.71 -5.79 -0.50
CA PHE A 133 -4.77 -5.20 0.83
C PHE A 133 -4.09 -3.83 0.83
N SER A 134 -4.46 -3.05 1.83
CA SER A 134 -3.82 -1.78 2.09
C SER A 134 -3.73 -1.55 3.58
N SER A 135 -2.60 -1.03 4.05
CA SER A 135 -2.42 -0.60 5.42
C SER A 135 -1.77 0.76 5.50
N LEU A 136 -2.19 1.53 6.49
CA LEU A 136 -1.56 2.78 6.89
C LEU A 136 -0.92 2.54 8.25
N PHE A 137 0.39 2.76 8.33
CA PHE A 137 1.11 2.70 9.59
C PHE A 137 1.23 4.11 10.17
N PRO A 138 0.74 4.34 11.40
CA PRO A 138 0.79 5.67 12.03
C PRO A 138 2.22 6.10 12.36
N LEU A 139 3.16 5.16 12.43
CA LEU A 139 4.61 5.39 12.58
C LEU A 139 5.35 4.42 11.66
N ALA A 140 6.44 4.87 11.03
CA ALA A 140 7.27 4.04 10.18
C ALA A 140 7.75 2.77 10.93
N PRO A 141 7.26 1.56 10.59
CA PRO A 141 7.77 0.34 11.17
C PRO A 141 9.27 0.17 10.87
N LYS A 142 9.98 -0.52 11.77
CA LYS A 142 11.41 -0.79 11.59
C LYS A 142 11.63 -1.56 10.27
N THR A 143 12.67 -1.20 9.53
CA THR A 143 13.06 -1.84 8.25
C THR A 143 13.01 -3.37 8.28
N PRO A 144 13.50 -4.07 9.33
CA PRO A 144 13.45 -5.54 9.37
C PRO A 144 12.04 -6.11 9.34
N LEU A 145 11.05 -5.42 9.94
CA LEU A 145 9.66 -5.88 9.93
C LEU A 145 9.06 -5.78 8.52
N LEU A 146 9.33 -4.66 7.82
CA LEU A 146 8.88 -4.46 6.44
C LEU A 146 9.56 -5.43 5.47
N ALA A 147 10.86 -5.65 5.66
CA ALA A 147 11.61 -6.60 4.85
C ALA A 147 11.06 -8.01 5.04
N LYS A 148 10.82 -8.43 6.29
CA LYS A 148 10.19 -9.71 6.61
C LYS A 148 8.80 -9.83 5.99
N LEU A 149 7.98 -8.79 6.14
CA LEU A 149 6.65 -8.75 5.53
C LEU A 149 6.70 -8.99 4.02
N ALA A 150 7.61 -8.30 3.34
CA ALA A 150 7.77 -8.41 1.91
C ALA A 150 8.26 -9.80 1.49
N VAL A 151 9.29 -10.32 2.15
CA VAL A 151 9.80 -11.69 1.89
C VAL A 151 8.70 -12.71 2.10
N ASP A 152 8.01 -12.68 3.24
CA ASP A 152 6.93 -13.63 3.56
C ASP A 152 5.78 -13.54 2.51
N LEU A 153 5.45 -12.34 2.02
CA LEU A 153 4.43 -12.15 0.98
C LEU A 153 4.83 -12.86 -0.31
N PHE A 154 6.04 -12.61 -0.80
CA PHE A 154 6.52 -13.19 -2.06
C PHE A 154 6.79 -14.69 -1.93
N SER A 155 7.23 -15.16 -0.76
CA SER A 155 7.47 -16.58 -0.52
C SER A 155 6.18 -17.37 -0.34
N GLU A 156 5.29 -16.96 0.57
CA GLU A 156 4.08 -17.72 0.88
C GLU A 156 3.01 -17.56 -0.21
N LEU A 157 2.81 -16.33 -0.72
CA LEU A 157 1.75 -16.07 -1.70
C LEU A 157 2.28 -16.17 -3.13
N GLY A 158 3.48 -15.64 -3.37
CA GLY A 158 4.16 -15.71 -4.68
C GLY A 158 4.83 -17.06 -4.97
N GLY A 159 5.07 -17.90 -3.97
CA GLY A 159 5.78 -19.17 -4.14
C GLY A 159 7.27 -19.00 -4.47
N LEU A 160 7.87 -17.86 -4.12
CA LEU A 160 9.26 -17.54 -4.41
C LEU A 160 10.22 -18.01 -3.31
N GLY A 161 11.43 -18.41 -3.69
CA GLY A 161 12.53 -18.62 -2.76
C GLY A 161 13.31 -17.34 -2.49
N GLU A 162 14.17 -17.33 -1.47
CA GLU A 162 14.99 -16.15 -1.11
C GLU A 162 15.95 -15.68 -2.22
N LYS A 163 16.34 -16.61 -3.10
CA LYS A 163 17.20 -16.37 -4.27
C LYS A 163 16.41 -16.18 -5.57
N SER A 164 15.08 -16.09 -5.50
CA SER A 164 14.27 -15.78 -6.66
C SER A 164 14.49 -14.33 -7.07
N GLU A 165 14.57 -14.11 -8.38
CA GLU A 165 14.64 -12.78 -8.97
C GLU A 165 13.28 -12.07 -8.86
N VAL A 166 13.32 -10.80 -8.46
CA VAL A 166 12.18 -9.89 -8.41
C VAL A 166 12.55 -8.57 -9.08
N GLN A 167 11.53 -7.81 -9.48
CA GLN A 167 11.69 -6.47 -10.02
C GLN A 167 11.50 -5.44 -8.90
N PHE A 168 12.38 -4.45 -8.88
CA PHE A 168 12.33 -3.31 -7.97
C PHE A 168 12.12 -2.04 -8.79
N ARG A 169 11.09 -1.28 -8.43
CA ARG A 169 10.84 0.06 -8.93
C ARG A 169 10.88 1.04 -7.78
N TYR A 170 11.83 1.96 -7.83
CA TYR A 170 11.97 3.03 -6.86
C TYR A 170 11.35 4.32 -7.42
N LEU A 171 10.60 5.02 -6.57
CA LEU A 171 9.92 6.25 -6.91
C LEU A 171 10.23 7.30 -5.84
N GLU A 172 10.73 8.46 -6.24
CA GLU A 172 10.79 9.65 -5.39
C GLU A 172 9.96 10.78 -5.96
N LEU A 173 9.28 11.45 -5.06
CA LEU A 173 8.43 12.58 -5.32
C LEU A 173 8.91 13.76 -4.48
N ARG A 174 9.47 14.78 -5.12
CA ARG A 174 10.03 15.97 -4.46
C ARG A 174 9.15 17.19 -4.70
N SER A 175 8.84 17.95 -3.66
CA SER A 175 8.31 19.31 -3.84
C SER A 175 9.36 20.15 -4.56
N ALA A 176 8.94 20.91 -5.57
CA ALA A 176 9.76 21.92 -6.22
C ALA A 176 10.24 22.98 -5.22
#